data_AF-A0A2Z4IR39-F1
#
_entry.id   AF-A0A2Z4IR39-F1
#
_cell.length_a   1.000
_cell.length_b   1.000
_cell.length_c   1.000
_cell.angle_alpha   90.00
_cell.angle_beta   90.00
_cell.angle_gamma   90.00
#
_symmetry.space_group_name_H-M   'P 1'
#
loop_
_entity.id
_entity.type
_entity.pdbx_description
1 polymer ?
#
loop_
_entity_poly.entity_id
_entity_poly.type
_entity_poly.pdbx_seq_one_letter_code
_entity_poly.pdbx_strand_id
1 'polypeptide(L)'
;MRTRLLSMVLLTVVMFSSCDREDDVPGTGNDSILVSNDAESLSKRFSKDKTGVVGITSEAAVNARINAEEIPAGSLPLELIAKVEAPTYDGNILQATHVDIDGDYAYVTYNTKGAKYLGAIDIFDISDVHNPVIKSQAIFTDADLNAVDFVEGQLYIAAAVDVDADYGVDGPANLVTVSTSNGSFTSDFRFSSVEGYVSTDVAHTDANVVSVSGTDGMVTLFDKANSSVVSQLAFPDLRSVAYGGGKLFVLDGEEGVNSLDPVSLTKGYSISLGTDYSGAKRTMDVHGENLVVSEGANGAGIYRLEDGAEQNRIQIPIVADGLVTEEIVTNAVTTNEKHLFMANGSAGVSAAAFGAEISTLGVLDLFGSSNYVRANDEYLFVASGLQGLQIVKINLAEDIVDNVCTDLPSYTGSTWMNINSGQPQGYSGSVVADGLNVNDEFTFCGSLSVKGWANVNSGGTFNMRGSMVVGQFGQDTGLQINNTMTIEGSLVIYGNLTLNSGAKLEFLGENSSVTVYGNVYKNSGHSITGDYIDTEGKLK
;
A
#
# COMPACT_ATOMS: atom_id res chain seq x y z
N MET A 1 99.45 11.77 17.60
CA MET A 1 98.72 12.94 17.08
C MET A 1 97.87 12.46 15.91
N ARG A 2 96.56 12.71 15.96
CA ARG A 2 95.52 12.43 14.94
C ARG A 2 95.16 10.94 14.72
N THR A 3 93.91 10.52 14.62
CA THR A 3 92.59 10.95 15.13
C THR A 3 91.65 9.76 14.85
N ARG A 4 90.60 9.62 15.64
CA ARG A 4 89.56 8.59 15.56
C ARG A 4 88.93 8.48 14.16
N LEU A 5 88.49 7.29 13.76
CA LEU A 5 87.06 7.03 13.56
C LEU A 5 86.76 5.53 13.57
N LEU A 6 85.84 5.19 14.47
CA LEU A 6 85.19 3.90 14.65
C LEU A 6 83.88 3.98 13.87
N SER A 7 83.63 3.10 12.90
CA SER A 7 82.27 2.92 12.35
C SER A 7 82.02 1.45 12.05
N MET A 8 81.16 0.92 12.90
CA MET A 8 80.59 -0.42 12.97
C MET A 8 79.71 -0.67 11.74
N VAL A 9 79.96 -1.77 11.02
CA VAL A 9 79.05 -2.25 9.97
C VAL A 9 77.85 -2.88 10.67
N LEU A 10 76.73 -2.18 10.64
CA LEU A 10 75.43 -2.68 11.10
C LEU A 10 74.84 -3.55 9.98
N LEU A 11 74.82 -4.86 10.19
CA LEU A 11 74.16 -5.82 9.32
C LEU A 11 72.65 -5.75 9.61
N THR A 12 71.91 -4.96 8.82
CA THR A 12 70.44 -4.94 8.86
C THR A 12 69.90 -6.24 8.27
N VAL A 13 69.48 -7.14 9.15
CA VAL A 13 68.58 -8.25 8.78
C VAL A 13 67.20 -7.61 8.53
N VAL A 14 66.83 -7.50 7.25
CA VAL A 14 65.45 -7.21 6.86
C VAL A 14 64.64 -8.48 7.13
N MET A 15 63.96 -8.52 8.27
CA MET A 15 62.85 -9.43 8.49
C MET A 15 61.73 -8.99 7.55
N PHE A 16 61.52 -9.71 6.46
CA PHE A 16 60.24 -9.68 5.76
C PHE A 16 59.22 -10.35 6.70
N SER A 17 58.54 -9.56 7.52
CA SER A 17 57.22 -9.97 8.01
C SER A 17 56.31 -9.99 6.79
N SER A 18 56.10 -11.18 6.24
CA SER A 18 54.85 -11.49 5.57
C SER A 18 53.76 -11.24 6.60
N CYS A 19 53.00 -10.17 6.46
CA CYS A 19 51.62 -10.24 6.93
C CYS A 19 50.95 -11.23 5.99
N ASP A 20 50.81 -12.47 6.44
CA ASP A 20 49.75 -13.33 5.94
C ASP A 20 48.47 -12.55 6.27
N ARG A 21 47.94 -11.83 5.27
CA ARG A 21 46.52 -11.52 5.26
C ARG A 21 45.90 -12.91 5.12
N GLU A 22 45.36 -13.44 6.21
CA GLU A 22 44.37 -14.50 6.06
C GLU A 22 43.36 -13.91 5.08
N ASP A 23 43.28 -14.50 3.89
CA ASP A 23 42.19 -14.26 2.97
C ASP A 23 40.96 -14.78 3.72
N ASP A 24 40.38 -13.91 4.55
CA ASP A 24 39.08 -14.12 5.13
C ASP A 24 38.16 -14.40 3.95
N VAL A 25 37.56 -15.59 3.96
CA VAL A 25 36.47 -15.94 3.05
C VAL A 25 35.49 -14.77 3.13
N PRO A 26 35.09 -14.14 2.01
CA PRO A 26 34.13 -13.04 2.05
C PRO A 26 32.95 -13.44 2.92
N GLY A 27 32.63 -12.62 3.92
CA GLY A 27 31.45 -12.86 4.74
C GLY A 27 30.22 -12.93 3.85
N THR A 28 29.20 -13.69 4.26
CA THR A 28 27.92 -13.68 3.56
C THR A 28 27.12 -12.39 3.85
N GLY A 29 27.68 -11.47 4.65
CA GLY A 29 27.05 -10.26 5.17
C GLY A 29 25.81 -10.46 6.06
N ASN A 30 25.38 -11.72 6.26
CA ASN A 30 24.20 -12.03 7.08
C ASN A 30 24.36 -11.64 8.55
N ASP A 31 25.59 -11.51 9.05
CA ASP A 31 25.85 -11.03 10.43
C ASP A 31 25.40 -9.56 10.63
N SER A 32 25.30 -8.78 9.55
CA SER A 32 24.73 -7.42 9.52
C SER A 32 23.21 -7.40 9.29
N ILE A 33 22.56 -8.56 9.27
CA ILE A 33 21.11 -8.70 9.08
C ILE A 33 20.47 -9.25 10.35
N LEU A 34 19.66 -8.41 11.00
CA LEU A 34 19.00 -8.74 12.25
C LEU A 34 17.58 -9.25 11.97
N VAL A 35 17.37 -10.55 12.11
CA VAL A 35 16.06 -11.18 11.90
C VAL A 35 15.31 -11.34 13.23
N SER A 36 14.04 -10.94 13.24
CA SER A 36 13.10 -11.14 14.34
C SER A 36 11.83 -11.82 13.85
N ASN A 37 11.36 -12.83 14.60
CA ASN A 37 10.07 -13.50 14.40
C ASN A 37 9.13 -13.31 15.61
N ASP A 38 9.42 -12.31 16.46
CA ASP A 38 8.60 -11.98 17.62
C ASP A 38 7.40 -11.13 17.18
N ALA A 39 6.37 -11.79 16.65
CA ALA A 39 5.20 -11.13 16.11
C ALA A 39 4.46 -10.27 17.16
N GLU A 40 4.49 -10.66 18.43
CA GLU A 40 3.88 -9.89 19.52
C GLU A 40 4.60 -8.55 19.71
N SER A 41 5.93 -8.57 19.74
CA SER A 41 6.73 -7.34 19.86
C SER A 41 6.61 -6.46 18.62
N LEU A 42 6.73 -7.05 17.42
CA LEU A 42 6.66 -6.32 16.16
C LEU A 42 5.30 -5.66 15.96
N SER A 43 4.21 -6.34 16.34
CA SER A 43 2.84 -5.85 16.16
C SER A 43 2.42 -4.79 17.18
N LYS A 44 3.28 -4.40 18.12
CA LYS A 44 3.05 -3.19 18.95
C LYS A 44 3.10 -1.90 18.13
N ARG A 45 3.63 -1.96 16.91
CA ARG A 45 3.66 -0.83 15.96
C ARG A 45 2.30 -0.49 15.36
N PHE A 46 1.30 -1.37 15.51
CA PHE A 46 -0.06 -1.09 15.05
C PHE A 46 -0.77 -0.10 15.98
N SER A 47 -1.41 0.90 15.39
CA SER A 47 -2.25 1.88 16.06
C SER A 47 -3.65 1.88 15.46
N LYS A 48 -4.65 1.76 16.35
CA LYS A 48 -6.07 1.91 16.01
C LYS A 48 -6.53 3.37 16.04
N ASP A 49 -5.68 4.32 16.40
CA ASP A 49 -6.07 5.73 16.50
C ASP A 49 -6.62 6.27 15.16
N LYS A 50 -7.86 6.77 15.17
CA LYS A 50 -8.57 7.32 13.99
C LYS A 50 -8.71 6.34 12.82
N THR A 51 -8.65 5.04 13.08
CA THR A 51 -9.05 3.99 12.12
C THR A 51 -10.56 4.03 11.86
N GLY A 52 -11.02 3.40 10.79
CA GLY A 52 -12.43 3.36 10.40
C GLY A 52 -12.68 3.93 9.03
N VAL A 53 -13.91 4.40 8.78
CA VAL A 53 -14.33 4.84 7.45
C VAL A 53 -13.43 5.97 6.94
N VAL A 54 -12.92 5.80 5.72
CA VAL A 54 -12.11 6.81 5.01
C VAL A 54 -13.00 7.57 4.03
N GLY A 55 -13.02 8.89 4.17
CA GLY A 55 -13.72 9.78 3.25
C GLY A 55 -12.93 10.04 1.97
N ILE A 56 -13.62 10.54 0.95
CA ILE A 56 -13.00 11.01 -0.29
C ILE A 56 -13.43 12.45 -0.52
N THR A 57 -12.45 13.34 -0.57
CA THR A 57 -12.66 14.76 -0.83
C THR A 57 -12.43 15.06 -2.31
N SER A 58 -13.41 15.62 -3.01
CA SER A 58 -13.26 16.04 -4.41
C SER A 58 -12.85 17.51 -4.53
N GLU A 59 -12.08 17.86 -5.57
CA GLU A 59 -11.70 19.26 -5.84
C GLU A 59 -12.91 20.16 -6.08
N ALA A 60 -13.96 19.62 -6.72
CA ALA A 60 -15.20 20.35 -6.97
C ALA A 60 -15.87 20.78 -5.66
N ALA A 61 -15.91 19.90 -4.66
CA ALA A 61 -16.48 20.20 -3.35
C ALA A 61 -15.71 21.33 -2.64
N VAL A 62 -14.38 21.32 -2.71
CA VAL A 62 -13.52 22.36 -2.10
C VAL A 62 -13.69 23.71 -2.80
N ASN A 63 -13.67 23.72 -4.13
CA ASN A 63 -13.65 24.96 -4.91
C ASN A 63 -15.00 25.69 -4.94
N ALA A 64 -16.11 24.98 -4.90
CA ALA A 64 -17.43 25.58 -5.11
C ALA A 64 -18.17 26.00 -3.82
N ARG A 65 -17.57 25.85 -2.62
CA ARG A 65 -18.23 26.12 -1.32
C ARG A 65 -19.65 25.54 -1.27
N ILE A 66 -19.81 24.33 -1.78
CA ILE A 66 -21.12 23.71 -1.98
C ILE A 66 -21.67 23.27 -0.62
N ASN A 67 -22.98 23.34 -0.43
CA ASN A 67 -23.62 22.76 0.75
C ASN A 67 -23.38 21.24 0.76
N ALA A 68 -23.22 20.65 1.95
CA ALA A 68 -23.05 19.18 2.07
C ALA A 68 -24.20 18.39 1.44
N GLU A 69 -25.41 18.97 1.40
CA GLU A 69 -26.60 18.39 0.76
C GLU A 69 -26.51 18.31 -0.78
N GLU A 70 -25.53 18.98 -1.39
CA GLU A 70 -25.29 18.99 -2.84
C GLU A 70 -24.04 18.20 -3.23
N ILE A 71 -23.24 17.73 -2.26
CA ILE A 71 -22.08 16.87 -2.50
C ILE A 71 -22.59 15.43 -2.71
N PRO A 72 -22.40 14.82 -3.89
CA PRO A 72 -22.82 13.44 -4.13
C PRO A 72 -22.11 12.46 -3.20
N ALA A 73 -22.81 11.39 -2.81
CA ALA A 73 -22.18 10.28 -2.09
C ALA A 73 -21.10 9.60 -2.93
N GLY A 74 -20.07 9.09 -2.26
CA GLY A 74 -18.98 8.36 -2.90
C GLY A 74 -19.37 6.93 -3.27
N SER A 75 -18.63 6.32 -4.19
CA SER A 75 -18.85 4.95 -4.68
C SER A 75 -17.75 3.96 -4.27
N LEU A 76 -16.76 4.40 -3.50
CA LEU A 76 -15.59 3.63 -3.10
C LEU A 76 -15.51 3.55 -1.56
N PRO A 77 -16.18 2.57 -0.93
CA PRO A 77 -16.16 2.37 0.51
C PRO A 77 -14.80 1.86 0.96
N LEU A 78 -14.15 2.64 1.82
CA LEU A 78 -12.81 2.38 2.33
C LEU A 78 -12.81 2.40 3.85
N GLU A 79 -11.96 1.57 4.42
CA GLU A 79 -11.81 1.41 5.87
C GLU A 79 -10.31 1.41 6.20
N LEU A 80 -9.84 2.42 6.93
CA LEU A 80 -8.48 2.43 7.47
C LEU A 80 -8.44 1.40 8.60
N ILE A 81 -7.81 0.25 8.36
CA ILE A 81 -7.69 -0.85 9.31
C ILE A 81 -6.65 -0.51 10.36
N ALA A 82 -5.51 0.02 9.93
CA ALA A 82 -4.38 0.29 10.80
C ALA A 82 -3.46 1.38 10.27
N LYS A 83 -2.84 2.09 11.22
CA LYS A 83 -1.59 2.80 11.02
C LYS A 83 -0.48 1.98 11.65
N VAL A 84 0.63 1.79 10.96
CA VAL A 84 1.76 0.98 11.42
C VAL A 84 2.99 1.86 11.47
N GLU A 85 3.52 2.08 12.67
CA GLU A 85 4.77 2.82 12.84
C GLU A 85 5.91 2.13 12.08
N ALA A 86 6.79 2.92 11.46
CA ALA A 86 7.93 2.38 10.76
C ALA A 86 8.94 1.73 11.73
N PRO A 87 9.73 0.75 11.28
CA PRO A 87 10.84 0.24 12.06
C PRO A 87 11.79 1.37 12.48
N THR A 88 12.37 1.25 13.68
CA THR A 88 13.40 2.16 14.17
C THR A 88 14.62 1.36 14.57
N TYR A 89 15.80 1.79 14.13
CA TYR A 89 17.07 1.17 14.49
C TYR A 89 18.14 2.22 14.78
N ASP A 90 18.82 2.10 15.93
CA ASP A 90 19.80 3.08 16.43
C ASP A 90 19.32 4.54 16.36
N GLY A 91 18.05 4.77 16.72
CA GLY A 91 17.42 6.10 16.71
C GLY A 91 17.05 6.63 15.31
N ASN A 92 17.26 5.86 14.25
CA ASN A 92 16.86 6.21 12.88
C ASN A 92 15.51 5.56 12.58
N ILE A 93 14.55 6.37 12.12
CA ILE A 93 13.24 5.91 11.66
C ILE A 93 13.37 5.59 10.17
N LEU A 94 13.01 4.37 9.78
CA LEU A 94 13.03 3.96 8.37
C LEU A 94 11.78 4.46 7.64
N GLN A 95 11.84 4.53 6.32
CA GLN A 95 10.71 4.94 5.48
C GLN A 95 10.30 3.78 4.59
N ALA A 96 9.00 3.47 4.57
CA ALA A 96 8.48 2.43 3.67
C ALA A 96 8.72 2.85 2.22
N THR A 97 9.27 1.94 1.43
CA THR A 97 9.66 2.19 0.04
C THR A 97 8.75 1.49 -0.94
N HIS A 98 8.40 0.23 -0.69
CA HIS A 98 7.61 -0.59 -1.61
C HIS A 98 6.80 -1.62 -0.83
N VAL A 99 5.75 -2.11 -1.47
CA VAL A 99 4.88 -3.18 -0.96
C VAL A 99 4.60 -4.12 -2.12
N ASP A 100 4.71 -5.41 -1.85
CA ASP A 100 4.12 -6.45 -2.69
C ASP A 100 3.18 -7.34 -1.85
N ILE A 101 2.16 -7.89 -2.48
CA ILE A 101 1.06 -8.61 -1.81
C ILE A 101 0.87 -9.94 -2.51
N ASP A 102 0.95 -11.03 -1.76
CA ASP A 102 0.66 -12.38 -2.24
C ASP A 102 -0.18 -13.14 -1.22
N GLY A 103 -1.40 -13.50 -1.62
CA GLY A 103 -2.38 -14.17 -0.76
C GLY A 103 -2.58 -13.45 0.57
N ASP A 104 -2.32 -14.16 1.66
CA ASP A 104 -2.49 -13.69 3.04
C ASP A 104 -1.30 -12.86 3.55
N TYR A 105 -0.30 -12.54 2.70
CA TYR A 105 0.90 -11.84 3.12
C TYR A 105 1.16 -10.56 2.32
N ALA A 106 1.68 -9.56 3.02
CA ALA A 106 2.25 -8.37 2.39
C ALA A 106 3.71 -8.18 2.83
N TYR A 107 4.57 -7.83 1.89
CA TYR A 107 6.01 -7.66 2.07
C TYR A 107 6.34 -6.19 1.89
N VAL A 108 6.88 -5.56 2.94
CA VAL A 108 7.11 -4.11 2.94
C VAL A 108 8.58 -3.83 3.13
N THR A 109 9.21 -3.19 2.15
CA THR A 109 10.60 -2.75 2.25
C THR A 109 10.72 -1.35 2.81
N TYR A 110 11.86 -1.07 3.41
CA TYR A 110 12.19 0.21 4.02
C TYR A 110 13.63 0.61 3.71
N ASN A 111 13.88 1.92 3.64
CA ASN A 111 15.22 2.51 3.57
C ASN A 111 15.35 3.72 4.51
N THR A 112 16.53 4.32 4.55
CA THR A 112 16.77 5.57 5.27
C THR A 112 17.05 6.71 4.29
N LYS A 113 16.39 7.85 4.47
CA LYS A 113 16.71 9.05 3.68
C LYS A 113 18.10 9.56 4.03
N GLY A 114 18.96 9.67 3.03
CA GLY A 114 20.28 10.31 3.15
C GLY A 114 21.41 9.39 2.71
N ALA A 115 22.59 9.59 3.27
CA ALA A 115 23.80 8.84 2.90
C ALA A 115 24.01 7.56 3.72
N LYS A 116 23.16 7.29 4.72
CA LYS A 116 23.27 6.11 5.56
C LYS A 116 22.52 4.96 4.91
N TYR A 117 23.22 3.87 4.62
CA TYR A 117 22.60 2.60 4.26
C TYR A 117 21.97 1.98 5.50
N LEU A 118 20.65 1.92 5.54
CA LEU A 118 19.92 1.26 6.61
C LEU A 118 18.49 1.00 6.15
N GLY A 119 18.17 -0.28 6.04
CA GLY A 119 16.92 -0.76 5.48
C GLY A 119 16.31 -1.86 6.31
N ALA A 120 15.08 -2.22 5.96
CA ALA A 120 14.41 -3.35 6.57
C ALA A 120 13.38 -3.94 5.61
N ILE A 121 12.94 -5.15 5.91
CA ILE A 121 11.76 -5.75 5.31
C ILE A 121 10.89 -6.36 6.40
N ASP A 122 9.60 -6.03 6.39
CA ASP A 122 8.57 -6.63 7.23
C ASP A 122 7.72 -7.59 6.41
N ILE A 123 7.33 -8.71 7.02
CA ILE A 123 6.29 -9.63 6.50
C ILE A 123 5.05 -9.46 7.37
N PHE A 124 4.00 -8.92 6.77
CA PHE A 124 2.67 -8.79 7.36
C PHE A 124 1.83 -10.02 7.03
N ASP A 125 1.11 -10.54 8.01
CA ASP A 125 0.01 -11.48 7.84
C ASP A 125 -1.30 -10.69 7.88
N ILE A 126 -2.03 -10.75 6.78
CA ILE A 126 -3.29 -10.04 6.53
C ILE A 126 -4.47 -11.00 6.33
N SER A 127 -4.33 -12.26 6.77
CA SER A 127 -5.42 -13.25 6.73
C SER A 127 -6.65 -12.84 7.56
N ASP A 128 -6.44 -12.11 8.66
CA ASP A 128 -7.50 -11.40 9.39
C ASP A 128 -7.47 -9.91 9.02
N VAL A 129 -8.38 -9.53 8.14
CA VAL A 129 -8.51 -8.16 7.60
C VAL A 129 -8.66 -7.08 8.67
N HIS A 130 -9.18 -7.42 9.84
CA HIS A 130 -9.43 -6.46 10.91
C HIS A 130 -8.34 -6.48 12.00
N ASN A 131 -7.48 -7.51 12.02
CA ASN A 131 -6.39 -7.65 12.98
C ASN A 131 -5.09 -8.16 12.31
N PRO A 132 -4.54 -7.42 11.34
CA PRO A 132 -3.26 -7.78 10.73
C PRO A 132 -2.13 -7.78 11.76
N VAL A 133 -1.10 -8.60 11.53
CA VAL A 133 0.09 -8.70 12.40
C VAL A 133 1.38 -8.68 11.58
N ILE A 134 2.47 -8.20 12.16
CA ILE A 134 3.80 -8.35 11.56
C ILE A 134 4.39 -9.65 12.09
N LYS A 135 4.60 -10.63 11.21
CA LYS A 135 5.11 -11.96 11.55
C LYS A 135 6.61 -11.99 11.73
N SER A 136 7.30 -11.34 10.80
CA SER A 136 8.76 -11.38 10.70
C SER A 136 9.30 -10.04 10.23
N GLN A 137 10.51 -9.73 10.66
CA GLN A 137 11.27 -8.55 10.24
C GLN A 137 12.74 -8.95 10.01
N ALA A 138 13.37 -8.34 9.00
CA ALA A 138 14.81 -8.32 8.87
C ALA A 138 15.29 -6.86 8.75
N ILE A 139 16.20 -6.43 9.62
CA ILE A 139 16.87 -5.11 9.55
C ILE A 139 18.26 -5.31 8.94
N PHE A 140 18.59 -4.52 7.92
CA PHE A 140 19.87 -4.51 7.23
C PHE A 140 20.65 -3.28 7.68
N THR A 141 21.72 -3.45 8.45
CA THR A 141 22.45 -2.31 9.05
C THR A 141 23.28 -1.50 8.06
N ASP A 142 23.52 -2.07 6.88
CA ASP A 142 24.49 -1.59 5.89
C ASP A 142 23.92 -1.70 4.45
N ALA A 143 22.59 -1.75 4.30
CA ALA A 143 21.90 -1.74 3.00
C ALA A 143 20.54 -1.05 3.06
N ASP A 144 20.17 -0.31 2.01
CA ASP A 144 18.83 0.24 1.77
C ASP A 144 18.01 -0.70 0.88
N LEU A 145 16.71 -0.89 1.19
CA LEU A 145 15.80 -1.72 0.39
C LEU A 145 14.76 -0.84 -0.32
N ASN A 146 14.72 -0.89 -1.65
CA ASN A 146 13.98 0.08 -2.48
C ASN A 146 12.71 -0.47 -3.11
N ALA A 147 12.72 -1.75 -3.48
CA ALA A 147 11.58 -2.46 -4.05
C ALA A 147 11.61 -3.93 -3.70
N VAL A 148 10.45 -4.58 -3.77
CA VAL A 148 10.30 -6.02 -3.52
C VAL A 148 9.27 -6.61 -4.47
N ASP A 149 9.56 -7.83 -4.93
CA ASP A 149 8.67 -8.66 -5.72
C ASP A 149 8.70 -10.08 -5.12
N PHE A 150 7.52 -10.67 -4.91
CA PHE A 150 7.38 -12.03 -4.43
C PHE A 150 6.93 -12.95 -5.57
N VAL A 151 7.65 -14.06 -5.77
CA VAL A 151 7.22 -15.09 -6.70
C VAL A 151 7.67 -16.47 -6.21
N GLU A 152 6.76 -17.43 -6.22
CA GLU A 152 7.03 -18.85 -5.94
C GLU A 152 7.75 -19.12 -4.60
N GLY A 153 7.36 -18.41 -3.52
CA GLY A 153 7.95 -18.61 -2.19
C GLY A 153 9.28 -17.87 -1.98
N GLN A 154 9.64 -16.99 -2.89
CA GLN A 154 10.93 -16.29 -2.91
C GLN A 154 10.70 -14.79 -3.01
N LEU A 155 11.38 -14.03 -2.15
CA LEU A 155 11.46 -12.57 -2.26
C LEU A 155 12.68 -12.19 -3.11
N TYR A 156 12.47 -11.22 -3.97
CA TYR A 156 13.47 -10.52 -4.77
C TYR A 156 13.40 -9.05 -4.41
N ILE A 157 14.51 -8.48 -3.98
CA ILE A 157 14.54 -7.15 -3.36
C ILE A 157 15.60 -6.31 -4.07
N ALA A 158 15.19 -5.17 -4.64
CA ALA A 158 16.11 -4.19 -5.18
C ALA A 158 16.76 -3.41 -4.02
N ALA A 159 18.09 -3.43 -3.94
CA ALA A 159 18.83 -2.82 -2.83
C ALA A 159 19.99 -1.94 -3.29
N ALA A 160 20.41 -1.04 -2.39
CA ALA A 160 21.71 -0.39 -2.42
C ALA A 160 22.51 -0.80 -1.18
N VAL A 161 23.74 -1.23 -1.34
CA VAL A 161 24.56 -1.84 -0.29
C VAL A 161 25.83 -1.01 -0.09
N ASP A 162 26.27 -0.88 1.16
CA ASP A 162 27.60 -0.35 1.45
C ASP A 162 28.67 -1.34 0.97
N VAL A 163 29.43 -0.95 -0.04
CA VAL A 163 30.49 -1.79 -0.63
C VAL A 163 31.68 -2.01 0.31
N ASP A 164 31.82 -1.16 1.34
CA ASP A 164 32.85 -1.32 2.35
C ASP A 164 32.42 -2.29 3.47
N ALA A 165 31.15 -2.75 3.46
CA ALA A 165 30.66 -3.79 4.36
C ALA A 165 30.98 -5.21 3.83
N ASP A 166 30.96 -6.20 4.72
CA ASP A 166 31.35 -7.58 4.42
C ASP A 166 30.20 -8.41 3.81
N TYR A 167 29.53 -7.87 2.78
CA TYR A 167 28.51 -8.59 1.99
C TYR A 167 29.07 -9.35 0.79
N GLY A 168 30.35 -9.17 0.44
CA GLY A 168 30.96 -9.79 -0.72
C GLY A 168 30.37 -9.32 -2.07
N VAL A 169 29.93 -8.06 -2.14
CA VAL A 169 29.33 -7.45 -3.34
C VAL A 169 30.38 -6.75 -4.21
N ASP A 170 30.17 -6.75 -5.53
CA ASP A 170 31.07 -6.10 -6.50
C ASP A 170 30.76 -4.60 -6.71
N GLY A 171 29.58 -4.17 -6.26
CA GLY A 171 29.08 -2.80 -6.40
C GLY A 171 27.88 -2.53 -5.51
N PRO A 172 27.44 -1.26 -5.41
CA PRO A 172 26.40 -0.87 -4.47
C PRO A 172 25.00 -1.32 -4.91
N ALA A 173 24.68 -1.32 -6.21
CA ALA A 173 23.40 -1.85 -6.69
C ALA A 173 23.37 -3.38 -6.61
N ASN A 174 22.35 -3.92 -5.95
CA ASN A 174 22.23 -5.37 -5.76
C ASN A 174 20.78 -5.83 -5.90
N LEU A 175 20.61 -7.06 -6.36
CA LEU A 175 19.40 -7.86 -6.18
C LEU A 175 19.62 -8.77 -4.96
N VAL A 176 18.76 -8.65 -3.96
CA VAL A 176 18.77 -9.50 -2.76
C VAL A 176 17.69 -10.55 -2.87
N THR A 177 18.01 -11.79 -2.52
CA THR A 177 17.06 -12.92 -2.56
C THR A 177 16.96 -13.62 -1.21
N VAL A 178 15.73 -13.90 -0.75
CA VAL A 178 15.45 -14.74 0.44
C VAL A 178 14.18 -15.59 0.27
N SER A 179 14.22 -16.87 0.65
CA SER A 179 13.05 -17.75 0.61
C SER A 179 12.15 -17.50 1.81
N THR A 180 10.83 -17.55 1.63
CA THR A 180 9.85 -17.42 2.72
C THR A 180 8.85 -18.56 2.75
N SER A 181 8.29 -18.83 3.93
CA SER A 181 7.20 -19.78 4.11
C SER A 181 6.39 -19.40 5.34
N ASN A 182 5.05 -19.40 5.22
CA ASN A 182 4.10 -19.10 6.31
C ASN A 182 4.42 -17.80 7.06
N GLY A 183 4.82 -16.76 6.32
CA GLY A 183 5.14 -15.45 6.88
C GLY A 183 6.51 -15.34 7.54
N SER A 184 7.44 -16.26 7.28
CA SER A 184 8.80 -16.23 7.86
C SER A 184 9.90 -16.45 6.83
N PHE A 185 11.07 -15.84 7.05
CA PHE A 185 12.28 -16.12 6.28
C PHE A 185 12.79 -17.53 6.57
N THR A 186 13.15 -18.28 5.53
CA THR A 186 13.54 -19.70 5.62
C THR A 186 14.91 -20.01 5.02
N SER A 187 15.55 -19.00 4.42
CA SER A 187 16.92 -19.08 3.92
C SER A 187 17.73 -17.88 4.40
N ASP A 188 19.03 -17.96 4.19
CA ASP A 188 19.92 -16.81 4.22
C ASP A 188 19.57 -15.82 3.09
N PHE A 189 19.93 -14.55 3.29
CA PHE A 189 19.87 -13.53 2.26
C PHE A 189 21.08 -13.67 1.33
N ARG A 190 20.84 -13.58 0.02
CA ARG A 190 21.89 -13.67 -1.00
C ARG A 190 21.88 -12.45 -1.88
N PHE A 191 23.07 -11.93 -2.18
CA PHE A 191 23.27 -10.72 -2.94
C PHE A 191 23.81 -11.06 -4.34
N SER A 192 23.24 -10.43 -5.36
CA SER A 192 23.72 -10.48 -6.75
C SER A 192 23.94 -9.06 -7.24
N SER A 193 25.19 -8.69 -7.48
CA SER A 193 25.52 -7.32 -7.88
C SER A 193 24.99 -6.99 -9.27
N VAL A 194 24.46 -5.78 -9.39
CA VAL A 194 23.95 -5.15 -10.60
C VAL A 194 24.85 -3.95 -10.88
N GLU A 195 25.16 -3.69 -12.15
CA GLU A 195 25.92 -2.48 -12.49
C GLU A 195 25.07 -1.23 -12.20
N GLY A 196 25.67 -0.22 -11.59
CA GLY A 196 25.00 1.03 -11.20
C GLY A 196 25.12 1.33 -9.70
N TYR A 197 24.56 2.46 -9.29
CA TYR A 197 24.68 2.96 -7.91
C TYR A 197 23.61 2.43 -6.94
N VAL A 198 22.43 2.15 -7.46
CA VAL A 198 21.26 1.69 -6.68
C VAL A 198 20.38 0.85 -7.59
N SER A 199 19.96 -0.33 -7.13
CA SER A 199 18.83 -1.02 -7.74
C SER A 199 17.55 -0.31 -7.32
N THR A 200 16.82 0.24 -8.28
CA THR A 200 15.66 1.12 -8.05
C THR A 200 14.35 0.36 -8.00
N ASP A 201 14.23 -0.72 -8.77
CA ASP A 201 13.00 -1.51 -8.86
C ASP A 201 13.28 -2.96 -9.28
N VAL A 202 12.30 -3.83 -9.03
CA VAL A 202 12.36 -5.26 -9.35
C VAL A 202 10.98 -5.76 -9.77
N ALA A 203 10.95 -6.64 -10.76
CA ALA A 203 9.75 -7.33 -11.21
C ALA A 203 10.10 -8.75 -11.69
N HIS A 204 9.10 -9.57 -11.97
CA HIS A 204 9.31 -10.85 -12.63
C HIS A 204 8.58 -10.95 -13.98
N THR A 205 9.16 -11.73 -14.87
CA THR A 205 8.51 -12.26 -16.07
C THR A 205 8.14 -13.72 -15.83
N ASP A 206 7.62 -14.42 -16.85
CA ASP A 206 7.36 -15.86 -16.74
C ASP A 206 8.66 -16.65 -16.44
N ALA A 207 9.79 -16.29 -17.07
CA ALA A 207 11.03 -17.05 -17.01
C ALA A 207 12.13 -16.43 -16.13
N ASN A 208 12.16 -15.11 -15.98
CA ASN A 208 13.26 -14.37 -15.37
C ASN A 208 12.76 -13.43 -14.27
N VAL A 209 13.66 -13.06 -13.36
CA VAL A 209 13.53 -11.87 -12.53
C VAL A 209 14.24 -10.71 -13.23
N VAL A 210 13.71 -9.51 -13.11
CA VAL A 210 14.24 -8.29 -13.71
C VAL A 210 14.58 -7.33 -12.59
N SER A 211 15.84 -6.92 -12.50
CA SER A 211 16.26 -5.81 -11.65
C SER A 211 16.63 -4.63 -12.55
N VAL A 212 16.23 -3.43 -12.16
CA VAL A 212 16.69 -2.20 -12.80
C VAL A 212 17.51 -1.36 -11.82
N SER A 213 18.57 -0.72 -12.32
CA SER A 213 19.40 0.19 -11.55
C SER A 213 19.39 1.60 -12.12
N GLY A 214 19.56 2.59 -11.25
CA GLY A 214 19.35 4.01 -11.55
C GLY A 214 20.33 4.64 -12.55
N THR A 215 21.01 5.72 -12.13
CA THR A 215 21.90 6.47 -13.00
C THR A 215 23.05 5.61 -13.55
N ASP A 216 23.28 5.71 -14.87
CA ASP A 216 24.21 4.88 -15.64
C ASP A 216 24.01 3.37 -15.38
N GLY A 217 22.75 2.96 -15.24
CA GLY A 217 22.34 1.64 -14.81
C GLY A 217 22.00 0.66 -15.94
N MET A 218 21.47 -0.48 -15.52
CA MET A 218 21.15 -1.62 -16.37
C MET A 218 19.75 -2.14 -16.06
N VAL A 219 19.06 -2.58 -17.11
CA VAL A 219 18.03 -3.61 -17.00
C VAL A 219 18.75 -4.95 -17.01
N THR A 220 18.66 -5.72 -15.94
CA THR A 220 19.34 -7.02 -15.80
C THR A 220 18.31 -8.13 -15.61
N LEU A 221 18.36 -9.12 -16.50
CA LEU A 221 17.58 -10.35 -16.39
C LEU A 221 18.36 -11.40 -15.62
N PHE A 222 17.73 -11.97 -14.61
CA PHE A 222 18.25 -13.05 -13.78
C PHE A 222 17.42 -14.33 -13.96
N ASP A 223 18.10 -15.47 -14.03
CA ASP A 223 17.45 -16.79 -14.01
C ASP A 223 16.81 -17.02 -12.63
N LYS A 224 15.52 -17.37 -12.59
CA LYS A 224 14.77 -17.57 -11.34
C LYS A 224 15.34 -18.68 -10.45
N ALA A 225 15.96 -19.72 -11.04
CA ALA A 225 16.39 -20.89 -10.28
C ALA A 225 17.72 -20.68 -9.55
N ASN A 226 18.59 -19.79 -10.06
CA ASN A 226 19.93 -19.63 -9.52
C ASN A 226 20.44 -18.17 -9.45
N SER A 227 19.64 -17.20 -9.87
CA SER A 227 19.99 -15.77 -9.87
C SER A 227 21.26 -15.44 -10.67
N SER A 228 21.58 -16.23 -11.69
CA SER A 228 22.63 -15.88 -12.65
C SER A 228 22.12 -14.90 -13.70
N VAL A 229 22.99 -13.98 -14.14
CA VAL A 229 22.65 -13.01 -15.18
C VAL A 229 22.46 -13.70 -16.53
N VAL A 230 21.30 -13.49 -17.15
CA VAL A 230 20.93 -14.01 -18.47
C VAL A 230 21.21 -12.98 -19.57
N SER A 231 20.82 -11.73 -19.34
CA SER A 231 20.97 -10.63 -20.30
C SER A 231 20.97 -9.29 -19.57
N GLN A 232 21.56 -8.27 -20.18
CA GLN A 232 21.55 -6.92 -19.65
C GLN A 232 21.51 -5.86 -20.75
N LEU A 233 20.90 -4.71 -20.47
CA LEU A 233 20.81 -3.56 -21.37
C LEU A 233 20.99 -2.26 -20.60
N ALA A 234 21.91 -1.40 -21.05
CA ALA A 234 22.21 -0.12 -20.41
C ALA A 234 21.13 0.94 -20.67
N PHE A 235 20.88 1.75 -19.64
CA PHE A 235 20.00 2.91 -19.67
C PHE A 235 20.60 4.04 -18.83
N PRO A 236 20.27 5.31 -19.15
CA PRO A 236 20.86 6.43 -18.44
C PRO A 236 20.35 6.57 -17.01
N ASP A 237 19.07 6.26 -16.71
CA ASP A 237 18.48 6.57 -15.41
C ASP A 237 17.17 5.80 -15.12
N LEU A 238 17.25 4.48 -14.85
CA LEU A 238 16.05 3.66 -14.65
C LEU A 238 15.38 3.91 -13.30
N ARG A 239 14.06 4.09 -13.33
CA ARG A 239 13.23 4.38 -12.14
C ARG A 239 12.32 3.23 -11.75
N SER A 240 11.75 2.52 -12.73
CA SER A 240 10.81 1.43 -12.47
C SER A 240 10.74 0.44 -13.62
N VAL A 241 10.28 -0.77 -13.33
CA VAL A 241 10.05 -1.86 -14.28
C VAL A 241 8.68 -2.50 -14.05
N ALA A 242 7.97 -2.82 -15.12
CA ALA A 242 6.71 -3.56 -15.06
C ALA A 242 6.64 -4.60 -16.19
N TYR A 243 5.97 -5.72 -15.94
CA TYR A 243 5.75 -6.78 -16.92
C TYR A 243 4.26 -7.00 -17.15
N GLY A 244 3.85 -7.10 -18.41
CA GLY A 244 2.47 -7.43 -18.76
C GLY A 244 2.22 -7.36 -20.27
N GLY A 245 1.15 -8.00 -20.74
CA GLY A 245 0.86 -8.10 -22.17
C GLY A 245 1.99 -8.76 -22.99
N GLY A 246 2.81 -9.61 -22.35
CA GLY A 246 3.97 -10.26 -22.96
C GLY A 246 5.15 -9.34 -23.25
N LYS A 247 5.19 -8.13 -22.65
CA LYS A 247 6.27 -7.15 -22.81
C LYS A 247 6.79 -6.71 -21.45
N LEU A 248 8.06 -6.34 -21.44
CA LEU A 248 8.68 -5.65 -20.31
C LEU A 248 8.64 -4.14 -20.60
N PHE A 249 8.25 -3.35 -19.61
CA PHE A 249 8.26 -1.89 -19.68
C PHE A 249 9.26 -1.36 -18.67
N VAL A 250 10.13 -0.47 -19.12
CA VAL A 250 11.11 0.18 -18.23
C VAL A 250 10.91 1.69 -18.31
N LEU A 251 10.81 2.32 -17.15
CA LEU A 251 10.67 3.77 -17.03
C LEU A 251 12.03 4.37 -16.76
N ASP A 252 12.47 5.24 -17.65
CA ASP A 252 13.72 5.97 -17.58
C ASP A 252 13.49 7.47 -17.33
N GLY A 253 14.36 8.07 -16.53
CA GLY A 253 14.34 9.49 -16.17
C GLY A 253 14.49 10.46 -17.33
N GLU A 254 15.18 10.04 -18.40
CA GLU A 254 15.52 10.86 -19.57
C GLU A 254 14.77 10.43 -20.84
N GLU A 255 14.63 9.12 -21.07
CA GLU A 255 14.02 8.54 -22.28
C GLU A 255 12.50 8.32 -22.16
N GLY A 256 11.94 8.38 -20.95
CA GLY A 256 10.55 8.00 -20.70
C GLY A 256 10.38 6.48 -20.64
N VAL A 257 9.23 5.95 -21.07
CA VAL A 257 8.99 4.49 -21.05
C VAL A 257 9.55 3.85 -22.31
N ASN A 258 10.26 2.73 -22.15
CA ASN A 258 10.68 1.87 -23.25
C ASN A 258 10.04 0.48 -23.09
N SER A 259 9.37 0.00 -24.14
CA SER A 259 8.93 -1.40 -24.21
C SER A 259 10.08 -2.28 -24.70
N LEU A 260 10.26 -3.44 -24.09
CA LEU A 260 11.33 -4.40 -24.36
C LEU A 260 10.72 -5.79 -24.54
N ASP A 261 11.35 -6.59 -25.40
CA ASP A 261 11.14 -8.04 -25.40
C ASP A 261 11.67 -8.64 -24.08
N PRO A 262 10.87 -9.46 -23.35
CA PRO A 262 11.19 -9.91 -21.99
C PRO A 262 12.32 -10.94 -21.92
N VAL A 263 12.86 -11.39 -23.06
CA VAL A 263 13.93 -12.38 -23.14
C VAL A 263 15.20 -11.76 -23.74
N SER A 264 15.09 -11.13 -24.90
CA SER A 264 16.21 -10.56 -25.64
C SER A 264 16.54 -9.12 -25.24
N LEU A 265 15.67 -8.44 -24.49
CA LEU A 265 15.74 -7.00 -24.20
C LEU A 265 15.74 -6.11 -25.44
N THR A 266 15.28 -6.61 -26.58
CA THR A 266 15.17 -5.80 -27.81
C THR A 266 14.17 -4.66 -27.59
N LYS A 267 14.60 -3.40 -27.79
CA LYS A 267 13.72 -2.22 -27.70
C LYS A 267 12.61 -2.27 -28.77
N GLY A 268 11.37 -2.09 -28.33
CA GLY A 268 10.16 -1.93 -29.14
C GLY A 268 9.82 -0.46 -29.37
N TYR A 269 8.61 -0.04 -28.96
CA TYR A 269 8.21 1.37 -28.96
C TYR A 269 8.61 2.07 -27.65
N SER A 270 8.60 3.40 -27.67
CA SER A 270 8.84 4.25 -26.50
C SER A 270 7.73 5.28 -26.33
N ILE A 271 7.51 5.72 -25.09
CA ILE A 271 6.58 6.79 -24.70
C ILE A 271 7.41 7.92 -24.10
N SER A 272 7.38 9.09 -24.74
CA SER A 272 8.11 10.27 -24.27
C SER A 272 7.32 11.00 -23.19
N LEU A 273 7.92 11.18 -22.01
CA LEU A 273 7.31 11.84 -20.85
C LEU A 273 7.96 13.19 -20.51
N GLY A 274 8.96 13.60 -21.29
CA GLY A 274 9.84 14.72 -20.95
C GLY A 274 10.84 14.38 -19.84
N THR A 275 11.71 15.34 -19.53
CA THR A 275 12.72 15.21 -18.47
C THR A 275 12.10 15.38 -17.09
N ASP A 276 12.48 14.52 -16.15
CA ASP A 276 12.04 14.58 -14.76
C ASP A 276 13.16 15.09 -13.83
N TYR A 277 12.85 15.27 -12.54
CA TYR A 277 13.84 15.48 -11.50
C TYR A 277 14.73 14.24 -11.31
N SER A 278 16.03 14.47 -11.16
CA SER A 278 17.00 13.41 -10.88
C SER A 278 16.64 12.70 -9.56
N GLY A 279 16.61 11.37 -9.59
CA GLY A 279 16.30 10.50 -8.44
C GLY A 279 14.85 10.50 -7.95
N ALA A 280 13.92 11.26 -8.57
CA ALA A 280 12.50 11.19 -8.25
C ALA A 280 11.90 9.78 -8.45
N LYS A 281 11.16 9.28 -7.44
CA LYS A 281 10.49 8.00 -7.57
C LYS A 281 9.33 8.13 -8.56
N ARG A 282 9.21 7.18 -9.48
CA ARG A 282 8.08 7.01 -10.38
C ARG A 282 7.89 5.51 -10.62
N THR A 283 6.66 5.02 -10.59
CA THR A 283 6.31 3.63 -10.83
C THR A 283 5.41 3.48 -12.05
N MET A 284 5.25 2.24 -12.49
CA MET A 284 4.27 1.84 -13.49
C MET A 284 3.41 0.72 -12.93
N ASP A 285 2.21 0.58 -13.49
CA ASP A 285 1.37 -0.58 -13.26
C ASP A 285 0.71 -1.04 -14.56
N VAL A 286 0.43 -2.33 -14.69
CA VAL A 286 -0.19 -2.90 -15.88
C VAL A 286 -1.56 -3.46 -15.53
N HIS A 287 -2.58 -3.01 -16.24
CA HIS A 287 -3.96 -3.45 -16.03
C HIS A 287 -4.69 -3.68 -17.35
N GLY A 288 -5.04 -4.95 -17.62
CA GLY A 288 -5.68 -5.34 -18.87
C GLY A 288 -4.81 -4.96 -20.08
N GLU A 289 -5.33 -4.07 -20.94
CA GLU A 289 -4.62 -3.57 -22.13
C GLU A 289 -3.89 -2.23 -21.91
N ASN A 290 -3.88 -1.73 -20.66
CA ASN A 290 -3.33 -0.43 -20.32
C ASN A 290 -2.04 -0.55 -19.48
N LEU A 291 -1.09 0.32 -19.78
CA LEU A 291 0.02 0.70 -18.93
C LEU A 291 -0.33 2.03 -18.25
N VAL A 292 -0.30 2.05 -16.93
CA VAL A 292 -0.41 3.29 -16.15
C VAL A 292 0.99 3.71 -15.71
N VAL A 293 1.32 4.98 -15.92
CA VAL A 293 2.64 5.53 -15.61
C VAL A 293 2.48 6.72 -14.68
N SER A 294 3.18 6.73 -13.55
CA SER A 294 3.30 7.94 -12.75
C SER A 294 4.22 8.93 -13.45
N GLU A 295 3.75 10.14 -13.70
CA GLU A 295 4.46 11.16 -14.47
C GLU A 295 4.91 12.36 -13.62
N GLY A 296 5.22 12.10 -12.34
CA GLY A 296 5.67 13.12 -11.40
C GLY A 296 4.63 14.23 -11.27
N ALA A 297 5.01 15.48 -11.55
CA ALA A 297 4.11 16.63 -11.45
C ALA A 297 2.91 16.60 -12.42
N ASN A 298 2.93 15.74 -13.44
CA ASN A 298 1.86 15.66 -14.45
C ASN A 298 0.74 14.66 -14.11
N GLY A 299 0.79 14.02 -12.94
CA GLY A 299 -0.19 13.02 -12.52
C GLY A 299 0.11 11.62 -13.06
N ALA A 300 -0.92 10.91 -13.51
CA ALA A 300 -0.79 9.58 -14.10
C ALA A 300 -1.24 9.55 -15.57
N GLY A 301 -0.36 9.09 -16.46
CA GLY A 301 -0.70 8.80 -17.85
C GLY A 301 -1.14 7.36 -18.03
N ILE A 302 -2.09 7.15 -18.95
CA ILE A 302 -2.66 5.84 -19.27
C ILE A 302 -2.44 5.59 -20.75
N TYR A 303 -1.72 4.52 -21.07
CA TYR A 303 -1.23 4.20 -22.40
C TYR A 303 -1.62 2.79 -22.81
N ARG A 304 -1.85 2.56 -24.09
CA ARG A 304 -2.13 1.21 -24.60
C ARG A 304 -0.85 0.37 -24.65
N LEU A 305 -0.89 -0.87 -24.17
CA LEU A 305 0.25 -1.81 -24.15
C LEU A 305 0.73 -2.24 -25.55
N GLU A 306 -0.14 -2.15 -26.56
CA GLU A 306 0.18 -2.59 -27.91
C GLU A 306 1.23 -1.69 -28.58
N ASP A 307 1.05 -0.37 -28.46
CA ASP A 307 1.78 0.63 -29.26
C ASP A 307 2.17 1.91 -28.49
N GLY A 308 1.81 2.02 -27.21
CA GLY A 308 2.15 3.17 -26.36
C GLY A 308 1.31 4.41 -26.62
N ALA A 309 0.18 4.29 -27.33
CA ALA A 309 -0.70 5.44 -27.56
C ALA A 309 -1.36 5.90 -26.24
N GLU A 310 -1.25 7.19 -25.92
CA GLU A 310 -1.95 7.80 -24.78
C GLU A 310 -3.46 7.67 -24.97
N GLN A 311 -4.12 7.07 -23.99
CA GLN A 311 -5.57 6.92 -23.93
C GLN A 311 -6.19 8.01 -23.04
N ASN A 312 -5.55 8.30 -21.90
CA ASN A 312 -6.04 9.28 -20.95
C ASN A 312 -4.91 9.73 -20.01
N ARG A 313 -5.18 10.77 -19.22
CA ARG A 313 -4.28 11.31 -18.21
C ARG A 313 -5.06 11.91 -17.06
N ILE A 314 -4.76 11.47 -15.84
CA ILE A 314 -5.36 11.97 -14.60
C ILE A 314 -4.39 12.96 -13.97
N GLN A 315 -4.84 14.20 -13.78
CA GLN A 315 -4.09 15.23 -13.05
C GLN A 315 -4.12 14.96 -11.54
N ILE A 316 -3.14 15.49 -10.81
CA ILE A 316 -3.12 15.41 -9.35
C ILE A 316 -4.23 16.30 -8.78
N PRO A 317 -5.23 15.76 -8.06
CA PRO A 317 -6.25 16.57 -7.43
C PRO A 317 -5.71 17.29 -6.19
N ILE A 318 -5.96 18.60 -6.08
CA ILE A 318 -5.53 19.45 -4.95
C ILE A 318 -6.74 19.90 -4.14
N VAL A 319 -6.84 19.38 -2.91
CA VAL A 319 -7.99 19.61 -2.02
C VAL A 319 -7.64 20.37 -0.74
N ALA A 320 -6.38 20.79 -0.59
CA ALA A 320 -5.89 21.48 0.60
C ALA A 320 -4.95 22.64 0.22
N ASP A 321 -4.99 23.70 1.03
CA ASP A 321 -4.07 24.83 0.92
C ASP A 321 -2.75 24.55 1.68
N GLY A 322 -1.69 25.28 1.32
CA GLY A 322 -0.41 25.26 2.06
C GLY A 322 0.45 24.02 1.83
N LEU A 323 0.13 23.22 0.80
CA LEU A 323 0.96 22.10 0.35
C LEU A 323 2.32 22.60 -0.16
N VAL A 324 3.34 21.77 0.02
CA VAL A 324 4.68 22.03 -0.55
C VAL A 324 4.61 21.71 -2.03
N THR A 325 4.57 22.75 -2.87
CA THR A 325 4.36 22.65 -4.33
C THR A 325 5.35 21.70 -5.00
N GLU A 326 6.61 21.74 -4.58
CA GLU A 326 7.68 20.89 -5.12
C GLU A 326 7.52 19.41 -4.75
N GLU A 327 6.70 19.10 -3.75
CA GLU A 327 6.38 17.74 -3.31
C GLU A 327 5.01 17.27 -3.85
N ILE A 328 4.33 18.07 -4.68
CA ILE A 328 3.11 17.67 -5.40
C ILE A 328 3.53 16.90 -6.65
N VAL A 329 3.88 15.63 -6.45
CA VAL A 329 4.32 14.73 -7.52
C VAL A 329 3.70 13.36 -7.32
N THR A 330 3.21 12.74 -8.39
CA THR A 330 2.81 11.34 -8.38
C THR A 330 4.05 10.47 -8.40
N ASN A 331 4.37 9.90 -7.23
CA ASN A 331 5.53 9.02 -7.03
C ASN A 331 5.22 7.57 -7.41
N ALA A 332 3.97 7.15 -7.27
CA ALA A 332 3.55 5.79 -7.56
C ALA A 332 2.09 5.72 -8.01
N VAL A 333 1.80 4.73 -8.83
CA VAL A 333 0.48 4.33 -9.28
C VAL A 333 0.25 2.85 -9.03
N THR A 334 -1.00 2.48 -8.77
CA THR A 334 -1.44 1.08 -8.68
C THR A 334 -2.91 0.99 -9.05
N THR A 335 -3.30 -0.12 -9.64
CA THR A 335 -4.65 -0.38 -10.12
C THR A 335 -5.22 -1.64 -9.47
N ASN A 336 -6.54 -1.70 -9.41
CA ASN A 336 -7.28 -2.93 -9.20
C ASN A 336 -8.36 -3.08 -10.29
N GLU A 337 -9.31 -4.00 -10.17
CA GLU A 337 -10.32 -4.22 -11.22
C GLU A 337 -11.06 -2.94 -11.66
N LYS A 338 -11.30 -2.01 -10.74
CA LYS A 338 -12.23 -0.88 -10.94
C LYS A 338 -11.64 0.49 -10.64
N HIS A 339 -10.42 0.56 -10.11
CA HIS A 339 -9.85 1.80 -9.59
C HIS A 339 -8.38 1.94 -9.94
N LEU A 340 -7.97 3.21 -10.07
CA LEU A 340 -6.59 3.65 -10.08
C LEU A 340 -6.33 4.46 -8.81
N PHE A 341 -5.23 4.17 -8.13
CA PHE A 341 -4.73 4.93 -6.98
C PHE A 341 -3.40 5.59 -7.32
N MET A 342 -3.21 6.82 -6.84
CA MET A 342 -1.98 7.60 -7.06
C MET A 342 -1.43 8.10 -5.73
N ALA A 343 -0.15 7.87 -5.47
CA ALA A 343 0.59 8.45 -4.33
C ALA A 343 1.18 9.81 -4.75
N ASN A 344 0.55 10.92 -4.36
CA ASN A 344 0.85 12.25 -4.87
C ASN A 344 1.71 13.11 -3.94
N GLY A 345 2.62 12.50 -3.19
CA GLY A 345 3.51 13.24 -2.28
C GLY A 345 2.71 14.06 -1.29
N SER A 346 2.94 15.37 -1.25
CA SER A 346 2.26 16.30 -0.32
C SER A 346 0.75 16.40 -0.55
N ALA A 347 0.24 16.05 -1.73
CA ALA A 347 -1.20 16.03 -2.03
C ALA A 347 -1.93 14.76 -1.53
N GLY A 348 -1.22 13.83 -0.87
CA GLY A 348 -1.81 12.61 -0.33
C GLY A 348 -2.14 11.57 -1.41
N VAL A 349 -3.04 10.63 -1.09
CA VAL A 349 -3.45 9.57 -2.02
C VAL A 349 -4.73 9.98 -2.72
N SER A 350 -4.78 9.85 -4.05
CA SER A 350 -6.03 10.03 -4.81
C SER A 350 -6.51 8.74 -5.43
N ALA A 351 -7.82 8.65 -5.66
CA ALA A 351 -8.45 7.55 -6.37
C ALA A 351 -9.19 8.06 -7.62
N ALA A 352 -9.24 7.22 -8.65
CA ALA A 352 -10.06 7.40 -9.84
C ALA A 352 -10.81 6.10 -10.15
N ALA A 353 -12.02 6.21 -10.68
CA ALA A 353 -12.68 5.10 -11.34
C ALA A 353 -11.85 4.71 -12.57
N PHE A 354 -11.66 3.42 -12.78
CA PHE A 354 -10.82 2.87 -13.83
C PHE A 354 -11.56 1.73 -14.54
N GLY A 355 -11.75 1.86 -15.84
CA GLY A 355 -12.60 0.98 -16.63
C GLY A 355 -13.01 1.65 -17.95
N ALA A 356 -14.25 1.43 -18.39
CA ALA A 356 -14.77 2.02 -19.63
C ALA A 356 -14.79 3.57 -19.58
N GLU A 357 -15.10 4.12 -18.41
CA GLU A 357 -14.96 5.54 -18.13
C GLU A 357 -13.93 5.74 -17.02
N ILE A 358 -13.02 6.68 -17.22
CA ILE A 358 -11.96 7.02 -16.28
C ILE A 358 -12.27 8.40 -15.73
N SER A 359 -12.46 8.51 -14.42
CA SER A 359 -12.80 9.78 -13.76
C SER A 359 -12.25 9.85 -12.34
N THR A 360 -11.76 11.03 -11.96
CA THR A 360 -11.22 11.27 -10.61
C THR A 360 -12.34 11.21 -9.58
N LEU A 361 -12.16 10.37 -8.55
CA LEU A 361 -13.07 10.29 -7.40
C LEU A 361 -12.71 11.35 -6.35
N GLY A 362 -11.42 11.58 -6.13
CA GLY A 362 -10.90 12.59 -5.22
C GLY A 362 -9.67 12.14 -4.45
N VAL A 363 -9.36 12.86 -3.39
CA VAL A 363 -8.27 12.58 -2.44
C VAL A 363 -8.84 11.83 -1.24
N LEU A 364 -8.19 10.73 -0.87
CA LEU A 364 -8.55 9.94 0.30
C LEU A 364 -8.16 10.71 1.57
N ASP A 365 -9.04 10.72 2.56
CA ASP A 365 -8.82 11.35 3.87
C ASP A 365 -7.85 10.52 4.74
N LEU A 366 -6.64 10.28 4.23
CA LEU A 366 -5.54 9.56 4.86
C LEU A 366 -4.48 10.52 5.42
N PHE A 367 -3.58 10.00 6.24
CA PHE A 367 -2.58 10.82 6.93
C PHE A 367 -1.28 10.98 6.15
N GLY A 368 -0.69 12.18 6.21
CA GLY A 368 0.68 12.43 5.76
C GLY A 368 0.84 12.53 4.23
N SER A 369 2.09 12.78 3.83
CA SER A 369 2.47 12.67 2.42
C SER A 369 2.55 11.20 2.01
N SER A 370 2.25 10.91 0.75
CA SER A 370 2.28 9.54 0.23
C SER A 370 3.41 9.36 -0.80
N ASN A 371 4.27 8.38 -0.55
CA ASN A 371 5.44 8.12 -1.39
C ASN A 371 5.31 6.84 -2.22
N TYR A 372 4.41 5.94 -1.83
CA TYR A 372 4.14 4.69 -2.54
C TYR A 372 2.74 4.17 -2.21
N VAL A 373 2.11 3.49 -3.17
CA VAL A 373 0.83 2.80 -3.02
C VAL A 373 0.88 1.44 -3.72
N ARG A 374 0.25 0.43 -3.12
CA ARG A 374 0.00 -0.89 -3.74
C ARG A 374 -1.40 -1.34 -3.40
N ALA A 375 -2.18 -1.70 -4.42
CA ALA A 375 -3.52 -2.22 -4.26
C ALA A 375 -3.62 -3.65 -4.80
N ASN A 376 -4.52 -4.41 -4.19
CA ASN A 376 -5.23 -5.49 -4.86
C ASN A 376 -6.75 -5.16 -4.79
N ASP A 377 -7.63 -6.14 -4.97
CA ASP A 377 -9.08 -5.89 -4.91
C ASP A 377 -9.60 -5.72 -3.46
N GLU A 378 -8.83 -6.13 -2.45
CA GLU A 378 -9.24 -6.10 -1.03
C GLU A 378 -8.51 -5.05 -0.19
N TYR A 379 -7.27 -4.72 -0.53
CA TYR A 379 -6.39 -3.85 0.24
C TYR A 379 -5.76 -2.76 -0.60
N LEU A 380 -5.53 -1.62 0.04
CA LEU A 380 -4.64 -0.56 -0.40
C LEU A 380 -3.63 -0.28 0.72
N PHE A 381 -2.35 -0.49 0.42
CA PHE A 381 -1.25 -0.12 1.28
C PHE A 381 -0.68 1.23 0.88
N VAL A 382 -0.41 2.09 1.86
CA VAL A 382 0.09 3.46 1.62
C VAL A 382 1.34 3.74 2.46
N ALA A 383 2.47 3.96 1.80
CA ALA A 383 3.70 4.41 2.44
C ALA A 383 3.63 5.92 2.69
N SER A 384 3.56 6.30 3.97
CA SER A 384 3.18 7.65 4.42
C SER A 384 4.38 8.47 4.92
N GLY A 385 5.52 8.34 4.24
CA GLY A 385 6.78 8.97 4.65
C GLY A 385 7.21 8.54 6.07
N LEU A 386 7.48 9.52 6.95
CA LEU A 386 7.88 9.27 8.35
C LEU A 386 6.72 8.81 9.25
N GLN A 387 5.47 8.85 8.77
CA GLN A 387 4.30 8.39 9.54
C GLN A 387 4.09 6.88 9.45
N GLY A 388 4.96 6.17 8.73
CA GLY A 388 4.92 4.72 8.58
C GLY A 388 3.98 4.28 7.46
N LEU A 389 3.27 3.18 7.68
CA LEU A 389 2.41 2.52 6.70
C LEU A 389 0.94 2.66 7.12
N GLN A 390 0.05 2.87 6.15
CA GLN A 390 -1.40 2.79 6.38
C GLN A 390 -1.95 1.61 5.59
N ILE A 391 -2.79 0.80 6.23
CA ILE A 391 -3.46 -0.36 5.62
C ILE A 391 -4.95 -0.03 5.51
N VAL A 392 -5.44 0.04 4.29
CA VAL A 392 -6.83 0.37 3.98
C VAL A 392 -7.49 -0.86 3.37
N LYS A 393 -8.66 -1.24 3.86
CA LYS A 393 -9.52 -2.24 3.24
C LYS A 393 -10.44 -1.56 2.22
N ILE A 394 -10.60 -2.19 1.08
CA ILE A 394 -11.50 -1.82 0.00
C ILE A 394 -12.78 -2.67 0.15
N ASN A 395 -13.88 -2.03 0.53
CA ASN A 395 -15.16 -2.69 0.78
C ASN A 395 -16.10 -2.48 -0.40
N LEU A 396 -15.85 -3.13 -1.54
CA LEU A 396 -16.80 -3.09 -2.66
C LEU A 396 -17.98 -4.04 -2.42
N ALA A 397 -19.16 -3.68 -2.92
CA ALA A 397 -20.32 -4.53 -2.89
C ALA A 397 -20.10 -5.79 -3.76
N GLU A 398 -20.48 -6.93 -3.20
CA GLU A 398 -20.62 -8.19 -3.93
C GLU A 398 -22.07 -8.39 -4.40
N ASP A 399 -22.29 -9.30 -5.34
CA ASP A 399 -23.63 -9.64 -5.83
C ASP A 399 -24.44 -10.35 -4.73
N ILE A 400 -25.51 -9.70 -4.26
CA ILE A 400 -26.41 -10.23 -3.23
C ILE A 400 -27.62 -10.88 -3.88
N VAL A 401 -27.78 -12.20 -3.67
CA VAL A 401 -28.93 -12.98 -4.15
C VAL A 401 -30.00 -13.06 -3.06
N ASP A 402 -30.81 -12.01 -2.96
CA ASP A 402 -32.00 -11.94 -2.11
C ASP A 402 -33.15 -11.28 -2.89
N ASN A 403 -34.38 -11.80 -2.75
CA ASN A 403 -35.57 -11.21 -3.34
C ASN A 403 -35.79 -9.76 -2.87
N VAL A 404 -35.40 -9.44 -1.63
CA VAL A 404 -35.49 -8.07 -1.08
C VAL A 404 -34.51 -7.11 -1.79
N CYS A 405 -33.46 -7.64 -2.43
CA CYS A 405 -32.46 -6.86 -3.16
C CYS A 405 -32.71 -6.77 -4.67
N THR A 406 -33.77 -7.42 -5.18
CA THR A 406 -34.04 -7.46 -6.62
C THR A 406 -34.48 -6.08 -7.12
N ASP A 407 -33.89 -5.64 -8.24
CA ASP A 407 -34.20 -4.38 -8.94
C ASP A 407 -34.03 -3.09 -8.10
N LEU A 408 -33.25 -3.14 -7.01
CA LEU A 408 -32.93 -1.93 -6.23
C LEU A 408 -31.93 -1.03 -7.00
N PRO A 409 -32.22 0.27 -7.17
CA PRO A 409 -31.32 1.19 -7.89
C PRO A 409 -30.08 1.52 -7.06
N SER A 410 -29.01 1.97 -7.73
CA SER A 410 -27.88 2.59 -7.03
C SER A 410 -28.26 3.94 -6.41
N TYR A 411 -27.70 4.26 -5.25
CA TYR A 411 -27.89 5.56 -4.63
C TYR A 411 -27.06 6.63 -5.36
N THR A 412 -27.70 7.70 -5.80
CA THR A 412 -27.05 8.84 -6.48
C THR A 412 -27.30 10.17 -5.75
N GLY A 413 -27.76 10.11 -4.50
CA GLY A 413 -28.06 11.28 -3.70
C GLY A 413 -26.81 11.87 -3.05
N SER A 414 -27.02 12.74 -2.06
CA SER A 414 -25.93 13.42 -1.37
C SER A 414 -25.25 12.55 -0.31
N THR A 415 -24.08 13.00 0.15
CA THR A 415 -23.31 12.38 1.24
C THR A 415 -24.08 12.32 2.57
N TRP A 416 -25.18 13.07 2.72
CA TRP A 416 -26.10 12.94 3.86
C TRP A 416 -27.36 12.17 3.44
N MET A 417 -27.35 10.87 3.68
CA MET A 417 -28.46 9.98 3.32
C MET A 417 -29.63 10.18 4.28
N ASN A 418 -30.75 10.73 3.80
CA ASN A 418 -31.94 10.98 4.61
C ASN A 418 -33.14 10.23 4.05
N ILE A 419 -33.60 9.23 4.79
CA ILE A 419 -34.86 8.52 4.51
C ILE A 419 -35.94 9.21 5.34
N ASN A 420 -36.76 10.01 4.67
CA ASN A 420 -37.78 10.83 5.33
C ASN A 420 -39.04 10.01 5.64
N SER A 421 -39.81 10.43 6.64
CA SER A 421 -41.08 9.78 6.99
C SER A 421 -42.11 9.86 5.85
N GLY A 422 -42.83 8.77 5.60
CA GLY A 422 -43.76 8.61 4.49
C GLY A 422 -43.10 8.32 3.14
N GLN A 423 -41.79 8.03 3.15
CA GLN A 423 -40.97 7.80 1.96
C GLN A 423 -40.08 6.57 2.16
N PRO A 424 -40.63 5.35 2.09
CA PRO A 424 -39.80 4.14 2.09
C PRO A 424 -38.85 4.14 0.89
N GLN A 425 -37.60 3.73 1.11
CA GLN A 425 -36.56 3.71 0.06
C GLN A 425 -35.75 2.42 0.07
N GLY A 426 -35.18 2.07 -1.07
CA GLY A 426 -34.31 0.91 -1.23
C GLY A 426 -33.18 1.21 -2.22
N TYR A 427 -31.95 0.84 -1.89
CA TYR A 427 -30.80 0.99 -2.78
C TYR A 427 -29.88 -0.23 -2.76
N SER A 428 -29.08 -0.37 -3.82
CA SER A 428 -28.02 -1.38 -3.90
C SER A 428 -26.67 -0.83 -4.37
N GLY A 429 -25.61 -1.62 -4.17
CA GLY A 429 -24.25 -1.31 -4.63
C GLY A 429 -23.33 -0.77 -3.53
N SER A 430 -22.28 -0.07 -3.94
CA SER A 430 -21.25 0.50 -3.05
C SER A 430 -21.51 1.99 -2.79
N VAL A 431 -21.65 2.39 -1.53
CA VAL A 431 -21.92 3.78 -1.15
C VAL A 431 -21.06 4.23 0.03
N VAL A 432 -20.55 5.47 -0.06
CA VAL A 432 -19.92 6.20 1.04
C VAL A 432 -20.71 7.46 1.33
N ALA A 433 -21.17 7.57 2.57
CA ALA A 433 -21.90 8.71 3.08
C ALA A 433 -21.18 9.31 4.30
N ASP A 434 -21.27 10.62 4.48
CA ASP A 434 -20.85 11.26 5.72
C ASP A 434 -21.83 10.95 6.86
N GLY A 435 -23.09 10.66 6.56
CA GLY A 435 -24.10 10.35 7.58
C GLY A 435 -25.38 9.74 7.02
N LEU A 436 -26.12 9.07 7.91
CA LEU A 436 -27.36 8.36 7.58
C LEU A 436 -28.44 8.65 8.63
N ASN A 437 -29.63 9.05 8.19
CA ASN A 437 -30.81 9.19 9.02
C ASN A 437 -31.99 8.41 8.43
N VAL A 438 -32.51 7.45 9.19
CA VAL A 438 -33.61 6.59 8.76
C VAL A 438 -34.86 6.90 9.58
N ASN A 439 -35.87 7.52 8.96
CA ASN A 439 -37.15 7.89 9.59
C ASN A 439 -38.35 7.09 9.06
N ASP A 440 -38.12 6.17 8.13
CA ASP A 440 -39.11 5.26 7.55
C ASP A 440 -38.45 3.90 7.22
N GLU A 441 -39.10 3.04 6.45
CA GLU A 441 -38.52 1.81 5.95
C GLU A 441 -37.38 2.08 4.94
N PHE A 442 -36.21 1.56 5.25
CA PHE A 442 -35.02 1.65 4.40
C PHE A 442 -34.44 0.26 4.18
N THR A 443 -34.18 -0.10 2.93
CA THR A 443 -33.44 -1.31 2.57
C THR A 443 -32.16 -0.95 1.84
N PHE A 444 -31.02 -1.50 2.27
CA PHE A 444 -29.77 -1.36 1.55
C PHE A 444 -29.16 -2.73 1.28
N CYS A 445 -28.74 -2.96 0.04
CA CYS A 445 -28.12 -4.21 -0.39
C CYS A 445 -26.76 -3.96 -1.05
N GLY A 446 -25.67 -4.22 -0.35
CA GLY A 446 -24.32 -4.09 -0.90
C GLY A 446 -23.31 -3.71 0.16
N SER A 447 -22.50 -2.68 -0.12
CA SER A 447 -21.51 -2.15 0.81
C SER A 447 -21.82 -0.70 1.15
N LEU A 448 -22.04 -0.42 2.44
CA LEU A 448 -22.38 0.90 2.94
C LEU A 448 -21.37 1.36 4.00
N SER A 449 -20.60 2.39 3.68
CA SER A 449 -19.74 3.09 4.66
C SER A 449 -20.34 4.42 5.07
N VAL A 450 -20.46 4.64 6.38
CA VAL A 450 -20.95 5.90 6.96
C VAL A 450 -19.87 6.51 7.85
N LYS A 451 -19.26 7.62 7.42
CA LYS A 451 -18.12 8.24 8.12
C LYS A 451 -18.47 8.80 9.50
N GLY A 452 -19.63 9.43 9.62
CA GLY A 452 -20.10 10.06 10.85
C GLY A 452 -21.09 9.18 11.62
N TRP A 453 -22.29 9.71 11.84
CA TRP A 453 -23.36 9.02 12.55
C TRP A 453 -24.34 8.35 11.60
N ALA A 454 -24.72 7.13 11.93
CA ALA A 454 -25.90 6.45 11.39
C ALA A 454 -26.99 6.41 12.47
N ASN A 455 -28.18 6.93 12.16
CA ASN A 455 -29.31 7.00 13.07
C ASN A 455 -30.52 6.27 12.49
N VAL A 456 -30.94 5.19 13.15
CA VAL A 456 -32.27 4.59 12.94
C VAL A 456 -33.21 5.23 13.93
N ASN A 457 -34.04 6.16 13.46
CA ASN A 457 -34.94 6.95 14.31
C ASN A 457 -36.18 6.15 14.74
N SER A 458 -36.99 6.69 15.66
CA SER A 458 -38.13 5.96 16.24
C SER A 458 -39.21 5.55 15.23
N GLY A 459 -39.32 6.26 14.09
CA GLY A 459 -40.17 5.90 12.97
C GLY A 459 -39.49 5.03 11.90
N GLY A 460 -38.18 4.81 12.01
CA GLY A 460 -37.37 4.15 10.99
C GLY A 460 -37.26 2.64 11.19
N THR A 461 -37.18 1.91 10.09
CA THR A 461 -36.76 0.50 10.08
C THR A 461 -35.67 0.35 9.05
N PHE A 462 -34.51 -0.19 9.41
CA PHE A 462 -33.39 -0.34 8.49
C PHE A 462 -33.07 -1.82 8.25
N ASN A 463 -33.25 -2.29 7.02
CA ASN A 463 -32.88 -3.62 6.57
C ASN A 463 -31.58 -3.54 5.76
N MET A 464 -30.52 -4.17 6.26
CA MET A 464 -29.23 -4.22 5.61
C MET A 464 -28.93 -5.65 5.13
N ARG A 465 -28.51 -5.78 3.88
CA ARG A 465 -27.94 -6.98 3.27
C ARG A 465 -26.52 -6.65 2.78
N GLY A 466 -25.53 -7.44 3.18
CA GLY A 466 -24.12 -7.26 2.78
C GLY A 466 -23.26 -6.69 3.91
N SER A 467 -22.40 -5.72 3.62
CA SER A 467 -21.46 -5.13 4.59
C SER A 467 -21.76 -3.66 4.93
N MET A 468 -21.74 -3.33 6.21
CA MET A 468 -21.86 -1.95 6.69
C MET A 468 -20.71 -1.60 7.62
N VAL A 469 -20.06 -0.46 7.37
CA VAL A 469 -19.00 0.10 8.24
C VAL A 469 -19.40 1.50 8.71
N VAL A 470 -19.28 1.76 10.00
CA VAL A 470 -19.73 3.04 10.60
C VAL A 470 -18.70 3.66 11.52
N GLY A 471 -18.43 4.94 11.29
CA GLY A 471 -17.67 5.80 12.18
C GLY A 471 -16.16 5.66 12.08
N GLN A 472 -15.50 6.34 13.00
CA GLN A 472 -14.05 6.34 13.16
C GLN A 472 -13.70 6.17 14.64
N PHE A 473 -12.66 5.37 14.92
CA PHE A 473 -12.27 5.04 16.28
C PHE A 473 -11.70 6.25 17.01
N GLY A 474 -12.15 6.44 18.25
CA GLY A 474 -11.76 7.58 19.07
C GLY A 474 -12.38 8.92 18.63
N GLN A 475 -13.30 8.92 17.66
CA GLN A 475 -14.08 10.09 17.26
C GLN A 475 -15.53 9.99 17.77
N ASP A 476 -16.22 11.12 17.87
CA ASP A 476 -17.64 11.19 18.25
C ASP A 476 -18.54 10.81 17.06
N THR A 477 -18.54 9.51 16.74
CA THR A 477 -19.24 8.89 15.61
C THR A 477 -19.83 7.55 16.05
N GLY A 478 -20.66 6.93 15.22
CA GLY A 478 -21.19 5.60 15.50
C GLY A 478 -22.60 5.36 15.01
N LEU A 479 -23.27 4.38 15.63
CA LEU A 479 -24.59 3.90 15.26
C LEU A 479 -25.57 4.06 16.42
N GLN A 480 -26.70 4.72 16.17
CA GLN A 480 -27.81 4.86 17.12
C GLN A 480 -29.06 4.16 16.58
N ILE A 481 -29.65 3.28 17.38
CA ILE A 481 -30.85 2.54 17.03
C ILE A 481 -31.94 2.89 18.02
N ASN A 482 -33.03 3.49 17.54
CA ASN A 482 -34.21 3.87 18.32
C ASN A 482 -35.44 2.99 18.03
N ASN A 483 -35.45 2.29 16.90
CA ASN A 483 -36.50 1.35 16.54
C ASN A 483 -35.86 0.04 16.06
N THR A 484 -36.00 -0.35 14.80
CA THR A 484 -35.56 -1.69 14.34
C THR A 484 -34.48 -1.59 13.28
N MET A 485 -33.39 -2.33 13.47
CA MET A 485 -32.35 -2.58 12.47
C MET A 485 -32.15 -4.08 12.30
N THR A 486 -32.18 -4.53 11.05
CA THR A 486 -32.04 -5.93 10.67
C THR A 486 -30.81 -6.08 9.79
N ILE A 487 -29.90 -6.98 10.15
CA ILE A 487 -28.64 -7.23 9.43
C ILE A 487 -28.64 -8.66 8.90
N GLU A 488 -28.34 -8.82 7.62
CA GLU A 488 -27.85 -10.08 7.05
C GLU A 488 -26.50 -9.80 6.40
N GLY A 489 -25.42 -10.26 7.03
CA GLY A 489 -24.04 -9.97 6.62
C GLY A 489 -23.22 -9.35 7.74
N SER A 490 -22.29 -8.43 7.41
CA SER A 490 -21.31 -7.89 8.36
C SER A 490 -21.59 -6.45 8.77
N LEU A 491 -21.47 -6.17 10.07
CA LEU A 491 -21.59 -4.83 10.64
C LEU A 491 -20.32 -4.49 11.44
N VAL A 492 -19.56 -3.50 10.99
CA VAL A 492 -18.37 -2.99 11.68
C VAL A 492 -18.62 -1.58 12.18
N ILE A 493 -18.44 -1.36 13.49
CA ILE A 493 -18.68 -0.07 14.14
C ILE A 493 -17.38 0.36 14.83
N TYR A 494 -16.71 1.34 14.22
CA TYR A 494 -15.51 1.95 14.80
C TYR A 494 -15.84 2.94 15.92
N GLY A 495 -16.98 3.62 15.80
CA GLY A 495 -17.54 4.50 16.81
C GLY A 495 -18.30 3.77 17.91
N ASN A 496 -19.22 4.48 18.56
CA ASN A 496 -20.07 3.91 19.61
C ASN A 496 -21.35 3.26 19.05
N LEU A 497 -21.82 2.18 19.66
CA LEU A 497 -23.14 1.61 19.42
C LEU A 497 -24.08 2.02 20.56
N THR A 498 -25.21 2.67 20.23
CA THR A 498 -26.27 3.00 21.19
C THR A 498 -27.58 2.33 20.81
N LEU A 499 -28.04 1.39 21.64
CA LEU A 499 -29.37 0.81 21.57
C LEU A 499 -30.28 1.56 22.55
N ASN A 500 -31.17 2.42 22.02
CA ASN A 500 -32.10 3.21 22.82
C ASN A 500 -33.28 2.35 23.35
N SER A 501 -34.13 2.97 24.17
CA SER A 501 -35.20 2.23 24.85
C SER A 501 -36.16 1.58 23.85
N GLY A 502 -36.33 0.26 23.92
CA GLY A 502 -37.17 -0.50 22.99
C GLY A 502 -36.54 -0.82 21.63
N ALA A 503 -35.27 -0.47 21.42
CA ALA A 503 -34.56 -0.73 20.17
C ALA A 503 -34.39 -2.24 19.90
N LYS A 504 -34.49 -2.63 18.64
CA LYS A 504 -34.30 -3.99 18.15
C LYS A 504 -33.15 -4.05 17.16
N LEU A 505 -32.19 -4.92 17.45
CA LEU A 505 -31.13 -5.30 16.52
C LEU A 505 -31.30 -6.78 16.21
N GLU A 506 -31.62 -7.09 14.95
CA GLU A 506 -31.96 -8.44 14.51
C GLU A 506 -30.93 -8.92 13.50
N PHE A 507 -30.33 -10.10 13.73
CA PHE A 507 -29.41 -10.72 12.80
C PHE A 507 -30.08 -11.88 12.07
N LEU A 508 -29.90 -11.95 10.75
CA LEU A 508 -30.43 -12.98 9.88
C LEU A 508 -29.27 -13.80 9.28
N GLY A 509 -29.51 -15.09 9.05
CA GLY A 509 -28.50 -16.00 8.50
C GLY A 509 -27.41 -16.40 9.51
N GLU A 510 -26.84 -17.59 9.32
CA GLU A 510 -25.88 -18.17 10.26
C GLU A 510 -24.50 -17.46 10.25
N ASN A 511 -24.21 -16.69 9.19
CA ASN A 511 -22.90 -16.04 8.98
C ASN A 511 -22.90 -14.54 9.31
N SER A 512 -24.01 -14.01 9.84
CA SER A 512 -24.05 -12.60 10.24
C SER A 512 -23.03 -12.30 11.33
N SER A 513 -22.37 -11.15 11.23
CA SER A 513 -21.30 -10.76 12.16
C SER A 513 -21.41 -9.30 12.57
N VAL A 514 -20.88 -9.03 13.77
CA VAL A 514 -20.81 -7.68 14.33
C VAL A 514 -19.49 -7.47 15.05
N THR A 515 -18.84 -6.37 14.72
CA THR A 515 -17.59 -5.89 15.32
C THR A 515 -17.84 -4.50 15.87
N VAL A 516 -17.61 -4.27 17.17
CA VAL A 516 -17.74 -2.93 17.77
C VAL A 516 -16.47 -2.54 18.50
N TYR A 517 -15.70 -1.60 17.94
CA TYR A 517 -14.47 -1.12 18.56
C TYR A 517 -14.72 -0.08 19.65
N GLY A 518 -15.71 0.80 19.49
CA GLY A 518 -16.08 1.77 20.52
C GLY A 518 -16.89 1.18 21.68
N ASN A 519 -17.61 2.04 22.39
CA ASN A 519 -18.45 1.62 23.52
C ASN A 519 -19.82 1.15 23.07
N VAL A 520 -20.41 0.22 23.83
CA VAL A 520 -21.78 -0.26 23.62
C VAL A 520 -22.67 0.22 24.77
N TYR A 521 -23.73 0.96 24.44
CA TYR A 521 -24.74 1.46 25.38
C TYR A 521 -26.08 0.76 25.13
N LYS A 522 -26.59 0.06 26.15
CA LYS A 522 -27.82 -0.74 26.08
C LYS A 522 -28.89 -0.18 27.03
N ASN A 523 -29.87 0.55 26.51
CA ASN A 523 -30.94 1.16 27.31
C ASN A 523 -32.11 0.19 27.57
N SER A 524 -33.07 0.57 28.44
CA SER A 524 -34.13 -0.33 28.90
C SER A 524 -34.99 -0.90 27.77
N GLY A 525 -35.27 -2.21 27.80
CA GLY A 525 -36.18 -2.85 26.85
C GLY A 525 -35.62 -3.05 25.44
N HIS A 526 -34.31 -2.87 25.22
CA HIS A 526 -33.67 -3.29 23.98
C HIS A 526 -33.75 -4.81 23.77
N SER A 527 -33.66 -5.27 22.53
CA SER A 527 -33.51 -6.68 22.18
C SER A 527 -32.47 -6.87 21.08
N ILE A 528 -31.58 -7.85 21.27
CA ILE A 528 -30.65 -8.34 20.24
C ILE A 528 -31.05 -9.80 19.98
N THR A 529 -31.38 -10.15 18.73
CA THR A 529 -31.89 -11.49 18.39
C THR A 529 -31.26 -12.03 17.10
N GLY A 530 -31.38 -13.33 16.87
CA GLY A 530 -30.74 -14.03 15.74
C GLY A 530 -29.43 -14.72 16.12
N ASP A 531 -28.92 -15.53 15.21
CA ASP A 531 -27.59 -16.13 15.30
C ASP A 531 -26.56 -15.18 14.68
N TYR A 532 -25.47 -14.92 15.39
CA TYR A 532 -24.41 -14.00 14.91
C TYR A 532 -23.07 -14.23 15.61
N ILE A 533 -22.01 -13.79 14.93
CA ILE A 533 -20.64 -13.75 15.44
C ILE A 533 -20.38 -12.35 16.03
N ASP A 534 -20.16 -12.28 17.34
CA ASP A 534 -19.71 -11.09 18.06
C ASP A 534 -18.20 -11.16 18.22
N THR A 535 -17.47 -10.48 17.35
CA THR A 535 -16.00 -10.59 17.23
C THR A 535 -15.27 -10.00 18.43
N GLU A 536 -15.85 -8.95 19.03
CA GLU A 536 -15.28 -8.25 20.20
C GLU A 536 -15.95 -8.64 21.53
N GLY A 537 -17.01 -9.46 21.48
CA GLY A 537 -17.72 -9.96 22.65
C GLY A 537 -18.48 -8.89 23.45
N LYS A 538 -18.87 -7.77 22.83
CA LYS A 538 -19.49 -6.63 23.52
C LYS A 538 -21.02 -6.64 23.50
N LEU A 539 -21.65 -7.47 22.66
CA LEU A 539 -23.10 -7.55 22.50
C LEU A 539 -23.72 -8.68 23.32
N LYS A 540 -22.94 -9.69 23.72
CA LYS A 540 -23.39 -10.79 24.58
C LYS A 540 -23.55 -10.40 26.06
#